data_AF-A0A397TPM4-F1
#
_entry.id   AF-A0A397TPM4-F1
#
_cell.length_a   1.000
_cell.length_b   1.000
_cell.length_c   1.000
_cell.angle_alpha   90.00
_cell.angle_beta   90.00
_cell.angle_gamma   90.00
#
_symmetry.space_group_name_H-M   'P 1'
#
loop_
_entity.id
_entity.type
_entity.pdbx_description
1 polymer ?
#
loop_
_entity_poly.entity_id
_entity_poly.type
_entity_poly.pdbx_seq_one_letter_code
_entity_poly.pdbx_strand_id
1 'polypeptide(L)'
;MILDACGLLTQWNLDTLSFEKQYQLEWEVYVLEKDLFIFSKEPSLLAVCLQVLCAKQLILFVYVYLTENTMILSLIKYEQDKPLLHSEFISSDGGERLLLFFENIVEIRDPYCLEHVIYVESMSKMCKELSEINMESLAYLDLQNSEINAFINIQNSEFNAFINEKIYSMLDNSLRVQEVSKSQWTKYLLEKLNDYDKIRSLPSKPQIEKFLSDIIENHITDDDIIIIEPKLSSECSYEGSLVKWNLKENGKLLQALKLDENTKDWDFVSDWNIHPMHLKQSSKFIYRCKVLGNGDLAMITSIGLLIWSIWKKDKLIRLRYYKGFPFQASYLYEKDYNNRFVLGTYKSKSVYKTIEFVEFEAKKSNVEKLLEEMKECEKKSLPPPDFDAITRYCDEFYMDERLPLRELLDDYLEDKVIMSLYGQELISSFLKNKDYRMMQRLYKQCIKINIETEKETEKETEKETEKETVKETEKEAETKKETEREIEKEMEKKTEKEAEKKTNKETEKEAIDFLYE
;
A
#
# COMPACT_ATOMS: atom_id res chain seq x y z
N MET A 1 17.17 -3.69 -17.12
CA MET A 1 15.84 -3.36 -17.68
C MET A 1 16.06 -2.70 -19.03
N ILE A 2 15.25 -3.04 -20.04
CA ILE A 2 15.31 -2.44 -21.38
C ILE A 2 13.90 -2.00 -21.76
N LEU A 3 13.71 -0.71 -21.97
CA LEU A 3 12.47 -0.12 -22.49
C LEU A 3 12.60 0.02 -24.01
N ASP A 4 11.66 -0.57 -24.76
CA ASP A 4 11.60 -0.39 -26.21
C ASP A 4 10.72 0.80 -26.62
N ALA A 5 10.77 1.15 -27.91
CA ALA A 5 10.01 2.25 -28.47
C ALA A 5 8.49 2.01 -28.50
N CYS A 6 8.04 0.78 -28.23
CA CYS A 6 6.64 0.38 -28.21
C CYS A 6 6.04 0.39 -26.79
N GLY A 7 6.78 0.89 -25.79
CA GLY A 7 6.33 0.87 -24.40
C GLY A 7 6.50 -0.48 -23.71
N LEU A 8 7.35 -1.35 -24.26
CA LEU A 8 7.63 -2.65 -23.66
C LEU A 8 8.87 -2.59 -22.79
N LEU A 9 8.69 -2.88 -21.51
CA LEU A 9 9.77 -2.96 -20.56
C LEU A 9 10.13 -4.43 -20.30
N THR A 10 11.35 -4.82 -20.68
CA THR A 10 11.85 -6.18 -20.51
C THR A 10 12.92 -6.27 -19.42
N GLN A 11 12.83 -7.33 -18.61
CA GLN A 11 13.77 -7.69 -17.57
C GLN A 11 14.62 -8.86 -18.04
N TRP A 12 15.94 -8.73 -17.87
CA TRP A 12 16.93 -9.68 -18.33
C TRP A 12 17.89 -10.01 -17.20
N ASN A 13 18.24 -11.28 -17.09
CA ASN A 13 19.31 -11.73 -16.25
C ASN A 13 20.64 -11.39 -16.95
N LEU A 14 21.47 -10.55 -16.33
CA LEU A 14 22.72 -10.12 -16.97
C LEU A 14 23.81 -11.21 -16.99
N ASP A 15 23.75 -12.15 -16.05
CA ASP A 15 24.75 -13.22 -15.95
C ASP A 15 24.50 -14.30 -17.01
N THR A 16 23.24 -14.63 -17.27
CA THR A 16 22.84 -15.67 -18.23
C THR A 16 22.39 -15.12 -19.57
N LEU A 17 22.18 -13.80 -19.67
CA LEU A 17 21.52 -13.13 -20.81
C LEU A 17 20.14 -13.71 -21.15
N SER A 18 19.46 -14.32 -20.19
CA SER A 18 18.12 -14.87 -20.39
C SER A 18 17.05 -13.84 -20.09
N PHE A 19 16.00 -13.86 -20.90
CA PHE A 19 14.76 -13.13 -20.63
C PHE A 19 14.12 -13.63 -19.33
N GLU A 20 13.73 -12.70 -18.45
CA GLU A 20 13.07 -13.01 -17.18
C GLU A 20 11.58 -12.64 -17.22
N LYS A 21 11.28 -11.36 -17.49
CA LYS A 21 9.91 -10.81 -17.39
C LYS A 21 9.68 -9.68 -18.38
N GLN A 22 8.41 -9.40 -18.64
CA GLN A 22 7.95 -8.32 -19.51
C GLN A 22 6.81 -7.56 -18.83
N TYR A 23 6.92 -6.24 -18.85
CA TYR A 23 5.94 -5.31 -18.33
C TYR A 23 5.45 -4.44 -19.49
N GLN A 24 4.13 -4.35 -19.63
CA GLN A 24 3.50 -3.53 -20.67
C GLN A 24 3.19 -2.16 -20.08
N LEU A 25 3.74 -1.10 -20.69
CA LEU A 25 3.41 0.28 -20.36
C LEU A 25 2.33 0.74 -21.34
N GLU A 26 1.31 1.41 -20.82
CA GLU A 26 0.39 2.21 -21.62
C GLU A 26 1.13 3.50 -22.01
N TRP A 27 2.03 3.36 -22.97
CA TRP A 27 2.94 4.42 -23.44
C TRP A 27 2.53 4.85 -24.83
N GLU A 28 2.30 6.15 -25.00
CA GLU A 28 2.20 6.76 -26.32
C GLU A 28 3.57 7.35 -26.69
N VAL A 29 3.85 7.50 -27.97
CA VAL A 29 5.19 7.87 -28.48
C VAL A 29 5.56 9.30 -28.06
N TYR A 30 6.20 9.42 -26.90
CA TYR A 30 6.71 10.67 -26.36
C TYR A 30 8.24 10.72 -26.37
N VAL A 31 8.80 11.94 -26.37
CA VAL A 31 10.23 12.15 -26.13
C VAL A 31 10.49 11.98 -24.63
N LEU A 32 11.18 10.89 -24.28
CA LEU A 32 11.55 10.57 -22.92
C LEU A 32 12.73 11.44 -22.47
N GLU A 33 12.52 12.22 -21.41
CA GLU A 33 13.58 13.01 -20.75
C GLU A 33 14.32 12.16 -19.72
N LYS A 34 13.58 11.32 -19.00
CA LYS A 34 14.13 10.48 -17.93
C LYS A 34 13.29 9.24 -17.67
N ASP A 35 13.96 8.13 -17.45
CA ASP A 35 13.38 6.90 -16.93
C ASP A 35 14.06 6.48 -15.61
N LEU A 36 13.24 6.04 -14.65
CA LEU A 36 13.72 5.43 -13.43
C LEU A 36 12.95 4.13 -13.20
N PHE A 37 13.70 3.06 -12.94
CA PHE A 37 13.16 1.74 -12.61
C PHE A 37 13.62 1.36 -11.22
N ILE A 38 12.68 1.27 -10.28
CA ILE A 38 12.99 1.03 -8.87
C ILE A 38 12.27 -0.21 -8.42
N PHE A 39 13.01 -1.17 -7.90
CA PHE A 39 12.45 -2.31 -7.21
C PHE A 39 12.30 -2.01 -5.72
N SER A 40 11.25 -2.55 -5.10
CA SER A 40 11.18 -2.55 -3.65
C SER A 40 12.26 -3.44 -3.04
N LYS A 41 12.58 -3.20 -1.76
CA LYS A 41 13.69 -3.88 -1.04
C LYS A 41 13.57 -5.41 -1.07
N GLU A 42 12.36 -5.90 -0.85
CA GLU A 42 11.97 -7.25 -1.23
C GLU A 42 11.24 -7.11 -2.56
N PRO A 43 11.85 -7.37 -3.74
CA PRO A 43 11.32 -6.96 -5.06
C PRO A 43 9.98 -7.63 -5.43
N SER A 44 8.92 -7.23 -4.74
CA SER A 44 7.51 -7.54 -4.90
C SER A 44 6.84 -6.47 -5.77
N LEU A 45 7.37 -5.24 -5.71
CA LEU A 45 6.95 -4.10 -6.50
C LEU A 45 8.07 -3.59 -7.40
N LEU A 46 7.66 -3.09 -8.56
CA LEU A 46 8.48 -2.32 -9.49
C LEU A 46 7.78 -0.99 -9.76
N ALA A 47 8.40 0.12 -9.37
CA ALA A 47 8.00 1.45 -9.79
C ALA A 47 8.75 1.83 -11.07
N VAL A 48 8.01 2.29 -12.08
CA VAL A 48 8.54 2.82 -13.33
C VAL A 48 8.10 4.28 -13.41
N CYS A 49 9.06 5.20 -13.28
CA CYS A 49 8.82 6.63 -13.38
C CYS A 49 9.35 7.12 -14.71
N LEU A 50 8.48 7.60 -15.59
CA LEU A 50 8.83 8.12 -16.91
C LEU A 50 8.49 9.61 -16.95
N GLN A 51 9.51 10.43 -17.19
CA GLN A 51 9.34 11.87 -17.34
C GLN A 51 9.44 12.24 -18.82
N VAL A 52 8.44 12.97 -19.27
CA VAL A 52 8.24 13.36 -20.67
C VAL A 52 8.13 14.86 -20.77
N LEU A 53 8.69 15.42 -21.85
CA LEU A 53 8.44 16.80 -22.23
C LEU A 53 7.38 16.85 -23.34
N CYS A 54 6.20 17.41 -23.05
CA CYS A 54 5.14 17.62 -24.03
C CYS A 54 4.74 19.10 -24.04
N ALA A 55 4.74 19.76 -25.20
CA ALA A 55 4.34 21.17 -25.35
C ALA A 55 4.98 22.17 -24.34
N LYS A 56 6.22 21.91 -23.89
CA LYS A 56 6.97 22.66 -22.84
C LYS A 56 6.51 22.43 -21.40
N GLN A 57 5.63 21.47 -21.15
CA GLN A 57 5.31 20.97 -19.82
C GLN A 57 6.01 19.65 -19.56
N LEU A 58 6.42 19.43 -18.32
CA LEU A 58 6.94 18.15 -17.85
C LEU A 58 5.76 17.33 -17.34
N ILE A 59 5.58 16.15 -17.93
CA ILE A 59 4.57 15.18 -17.51
C ILE A 59 5.31 14.01 -16.86
N LEU A 60 4.90 13.64 -15.65
CA LEU A 60 5.40 12.46 -14.97
C LEU A 60 4.36 11.34 -15.03
N PHE A 61 4.78 10.20 -15.56
CA PHE A 61 4.06 8.95 -15.46
C PHE A 61 4.72 8.09 -14.38
N VAL A 62 3.93 7.59 -13.44
CA VAL A 62 4.40 6.62 -12.44
C VAL A 62 3.54 5.38 -12.54
N TYR A 63 4.15 4.27 -12.93
CA TYR A 63 3.52 2.95 -12.94
C TYR A 63 4.07 2.15 -11.76
N VAL A 64 3.21 1.46 -11.02
CA VAL A 64 3.64 0.46 -10.05
C VAL A 64 3.12 -0.89 -10.47
N TYR A 65 4.04 -1.84 -10.63
CA TYR A 65 3.76 -3.22 -11.02
C TYR A 65 3.96 -4.16 -9.84
N LEU A 66 3.14 -5.21 -9.77
CA LEU A 66 3.52 -6.44 -9.09
C LEU A 66 4.59 -7.14 -9.92
N THR A 67 5.78 -7.34 -9.34
CA THR A 67 6.84 -8.09 -10.03
C THR A 67 6.43 -9.54 -10.22
N GLU A 68 5.61 -10.10 -9.33
CA GLU A 68 5.22 -11.52 -9.31
C GLU A 68 4.57 -11.95 -10.63
N ASN A 69 3.58 -11.19 -11.10
CA ASN A 69 2.76 -11.50 -12.27
C ASN A 69 2.69 -10.38 -13.31
N THR A 70 3.57 -9.38 -13.18
CA THR A 70 3.72 -8.23 -14.09
C THR A 70 2.46 -7.38 -14.29
N MET A 71 1.49 -7.50 -13.39
CA MET A 71 0.26 -6.69 -13.39
C MET A 71 0.52 -5.26 -12.92
N ILE A 72 -0.07 -4.29 -13.60
CA ILE A 72 -0.15 -2.90 -13.13
C ILE A 72 -1.08 -2.85 -11.90
N LEU A 73 -0.57 -2.38 -10.78
CA LEU A 73 -1.37 -2.11 -9.57
C LEU A 73 -2.01 -0.73 -9.64
N SER A 74 -1.17 0.26 -9.92
CA SER A 74 -1.53 1.66 -9.92
C SER A 74 -0.73 2.40 -10.99
N LEU A 75 -1.36 3.44 -11.52
CA LEU A 75 -0.81 4.34 -12.49
C LEU A 75 -1.27 5.74 -12.10
N ILE A 76 -0.38 6.72 -12.20
CA ILE A 76 -0.76 8.12 -12.19
C ILE A 76 -0.01 8.85 -13.29
N LYS A 77 -0.68 9.81 -13.91
CA LYS A 77 -0.12 10.76 -14.87
C LYS A 77 -0.44 12.15 -14.35
N TYR A 78 0.56 13.01 -14.21
CA TYR A 78 0.28 14.41 -13.85
C TYR A 78 1.38 15.36 -14.30
N GLU A 79 0.97 16.60 -14.58
CA GLU A 79 1.87 17.72 -14.84
C GLU A 79 2.72 18.04 -13.60
N GLN A 80 4.00 18.33 -13.85
CA GLN A 80 4.94 18.77 -12.85
C GLN A 80 5.67 20.02 -13.33
N ASP A 81 5.84 20.98 -12.41
CA ASP A 81 6.63 22.18 -12.68
C ASP A 81 8.14 21.88 -12.63
N LYS A 82 8.53 20.77 -11.98
CA LYS A 82 9.91 20.46 -11.64
C LYS A 82 10.26 19.03 -12.02
N PRO A 83 11.51 18.76 -12.43
CA PRO A 83 11.94 17.42 -12.82
C PRO A 83 12.03 16.48 -11.62
N LEU A 84 11.68 15.21 -11.84
CA LEU A 84 11.92 14.13 -10.90
C LEU A 84 13.43 13.82 -10.89
N LEU A 85 14.05 13.99 -9.73
CA LEU A 85 15.48 13.77 -9.53
C LEU A 85 15.77 12.32 -9.14
N HIS A 86 14.95 11.74 -8.26
CA HIS A 86 15.13 10.39 -7.75
C HIS A 86 13.80 9.81 -7.26
N SER A 87 13.75 8.50 -7.09
CA SER A 87 12.64 7.82 -6.42
C SER A 87 13.14 6.55 -5.75
N GLU A 88 12.53 6.19 -4.61
CA GLU A 88 12.89 5.00 -3.85
C GLU A 88 11.66 4.43 -3.12
N PHE A 89 11.63 3.11 -2.90
CA PHE A 89 10.67 2.51 -1.96
C PHE A 89 11.21 2.59 -0.53
N ILE A 90 10.36 3.02 0.41
CA ILE A 90 10.69 3.10 1.83
C ILE A 90 9.74 2.22 2.67
N SER A 91 10.16 1.90 3.90
CA SER A 91 9.33 1.21 4.91
C SER A 91 8.78 -0.17 4.50
N SER A 92 9.63 -1.07 3.99
CA SER A 92 9.23 -2.42 3.55
C SER A 92 8.42 -3.22 4.59
N ASP A 93 8.74 -3.07 5.88
CA ASP A 93 8.19 -3.91 6.95
C ASP A 93 6.92 -3.31 7.58
N GLY A 94 6.73 -2.00 7.42
CA GLY A 94 5.57 -1.23 7.88
C GLY A 94 4.71 -0.75 6.72
N GLY A 95 4.71 -1.50 5.62
CA GLY A 95 4.02 -1.17 4.37
C GLY A 95 4.78 -0.21 3.48
N GLU A 96 5.14 -0.71 2.30
CA GLU A 96 5.91 0.01 1.30
C GLU A 96 5.26 1.36 0.96
N ARG A 97 6.07 2.42 0.89
CA ARG A 97 5.70 3.71 0.32
C ARG A 97 6.65 4.08 -0.80
N LEU A 98 6.13 4.80 -1.79
CA LEU A 98 6.92 5.32 -2.89
C LEU A 98 7.31 6.76 -2.57
N LEU A 99 8.61 7.00 -2.46
CA LEU A 99 9.21 8.30 -2.25
C LEU A 99 9.59 8.88 -3.62
N LEU A 100 9.10 10.09 -3.93
CA LEU A 100 9.41 10.82 -5.15
C LEU A 100 10.15 12.11 -4.79
N PHE A 101 11.31 12.33 -5.41
CA PHE A 101 12.16 13.49 -5.14
C PHE A 101 12.15 14.45 -6.32
N PHE A 102 11.64 15.64 -6.08
CA PHE A 102 11.68 16.76 -7.02
C PHE A 102 12.65 17.83 -6.53
N GLU A 103 12.90 18.84 -7.34
CA GLU A 103 13.73 19.98 -6.93
C GLU A 103 13.06 20.73 -5.74
N ASN A 104 13.64 20.57 -4.55
CA ASN A 104 13.20 21.15 -3.26
C ASN A 104 11.91 20.58 -2.65
N ILE A 105 11.23 19.62 -3.30
CA ILE A 105 9.98 19.02 -2.81
C ILE A 105 10.12 17.50 -2.77
N VAL A 106 9.51 16.88 -1.77
CA VAL A 106 9.43 15.43 -1.64
C VAL A 106 7.97 15.03 -1.53
N GLU A 107 7.59 13.99 -2.28
CA GLU A 107 6.28 13.37 -2.17
C GLU A 107 6.40 11.94 -1.64
N ILE A 108 5.50 11.56 -0.73
CA ILE A 108 5.31 10.17 -0.30
C ILE A 108 3.94 9.73 -0.78
N ARG A 109 3.90 8.62 -1.52
CA ARG A 109 2.68 8.06 -2.09
C ARG A 109 2.49 6.61 -1.67
N ASP A 110 1.22 6.19 -1.63
CA ASP A 110 0.86 4.79 -1.51
C ASP A 110 1.05 4.09 -2.87
N PRO A 111 1.97 3.13 -3.00
CA PRO A 111 2.21 2.45 -4.28
C PRO A 111 1.01 1.62 -4.76
N TYR A 112 0.06 1.32 -3.88
CA TYR A 112 -1.17 0.60 -4.23
C TYR A 112 -2.31 1.55 -4.64
N CYS A 113 -2.13 2.86 -4.47
CA CYS A 113 -3.10 3.92 -4.79
C CYS A 113 -2.35 5.25 -4.99
N LEU A 114 -1.68 5.42 -6.14
CA LEU A 114 -0.77 6.55 -6.39
C LEU A 114 -1.45 7.92 -6.33
N GLU A 115 -2.76 8.01 -6.60
CA GLU A 115 -3.54 9.23 -6.42
C GLU A 115 -3.50 9.75 -4.98
N HIS A 116 -3.33 8.84 -4.02
CA HIS A 116 -3.21 9.23 -2.64
C HIS A 116 -1.81 9.71 -2.30
N VAL A 117 -1.71 11.02 -2.16
CA VAL A 117 -0.52 11.68 -1.62
C VAL A 117 -0.60 11.72 -0.10
N ILE A 118 0.38 11.09 0.53
CA ILE A 118 0.49 11.00 1.99
C ILE A 118 1.20 12.24 2.53
N TYR A 119 2.19 12.73 1.79
CA TYR A 119 3.04 13.85 2.19
C TYR A 119 3.52 14.63 0.97
N VAL A 120 3.48 15.96 1.05
CA VAL A 120 4.09 16.89 0.08
C VAL A 120 4.67 18.07 0.84
N GLU A 121 5.99 18.13 0.96
CA GLU A 121 6.69 19.22 1.67
C GLU A 121 8.13 19.36 1.18
N SER A 122 8.86 20.32 1.73
CA SER A 122 10.28 20.44 1.47
C SER A 122 11.09 19.27 2.03
N MET A 123 12.14 18.89 1.31
CA MET A 123 13.14 17.92 1.80
C MET A 123 13.68 18.30 3.17
N SER A 124 13.95 19.59 3.39
CA SER A 124 14.49 20.10 4.65
C SER A 124 13.55 19.87 5.83
N LYS A 125 12.24 19.97 5.62
CA LYS A 125 11.23 19.68 6.65
C LYS A 125 11.18 18.20 6.97
N MET A 126 11.11 17.33 5.95
CA MET A 126 11.11 15.87 6.15
C MET A 126 12.35 15.40 6.92
N CYS A 127 13.53 15.88 6.52
CA CYS A 127 14.79 15.50 7.16
C CYS A 127 14.88 15.99 8.61
N LYS A 128 14.32 17.16 8.91
CA LYS A 128 14.22 17.67 10.28
C LYS A 128 13.32 16.76 11.13
N GLU A 129 12.14 16.43 10.65
CA GLU A 129 11.17 15.59 11.38
C GLU A 129 11.72 14.17 11.62
N LEU A 130 12.38 13.58 10.61
CA LEU A 130 13.10 12.30 10.75
C LEU A 130 14.22 12.36 11.80
N SER A 131 14.91 13.50 11.90
CA SER A 131 15.98 13.71 12.89
C SER A 131 15.44 13.91 14.31
N GLU A 132 14.29 14.56 14.47
CA GLU A 132 13.60 14.71 15.76
C GLU A 132 13.16 13.37 16.34
N ILE A 133 12.67 12.46 15.49
CA ILE A 133 12.33 11.09 15.89
C ILE A 133 13.53 10.35 16.50
N ASN A 134 14.74 10.64 16.02
CA ASN A 134 15.99 10.07 16.55
C ASN A 134 16.26 10.52 18.01
N MET A 135 15.91 11.76 18.36
CA MET A 135 16.14 12.29 19.71
C MET A 135 15.22 11.67 20.76
N GLU A 136 13.95 11.42 20.43
CA GLU A 136 13.03 10.72 21.33
C GLU A 136 13.47 9.29 21.61
N SER A 137 14.05 8.62 20.60
CA SER A 137 14.62 7.27 20.74
C SER A 137 15.88 7.25 21.61
N LEU A 138 16.74 8.26 21.50
CA LEU A 138 18.02 8.32 22.20
C LEU A 138 17.89 8.85 23.64
N ALA A 139 16.89 9.67 23.95
CA ALA A 139 16.63 10.11 25.32
C ALA A 139 16.30 8.95 26.30
N TYR A 140 16.00 7.76 25.77
CA TYR A 140 15.72 6.55 26.53
C TYR A 140 16.95 5.65 26.77
N LEU A 141 18.08 5.94 26.10
CA LEU A 141 19.33 5.19 26.23
C LEU A 141 20.40 6.13 26.80
N ASP A 142 20.91 5.80 27.99
CA ASP A 142 21.80 6.64 28.79
C ASP A 142 22.90 7.37 28.00
N LEU A 143 23.06 8.64 28.38
CA LEU A 143 24.09 9.60 27.95
C LEU A 143 25.51 9.11 28.26
N GLN A 144 26.11 8.25 27.41
CA GLN A 144 27.56 8.06 27.36
C GLN A 144 28.06 7.71 25.95
N ASN A 145 27.87 8.60 24.97
CA ASN A 145 28.75 8.72 23.79
C ASN A 145 28.46 10.04 23.06
N SER A 146 28.98 11.14 23.59
CA SER A 146 28.71 12.51 23.13
C SER A 146 29.50 12.97 21.89
N GLU A 147 30.10 12.06 21.11
CA GLU A 147 30.96 12.44 19.97
C GLU A 147 30.57 11.85 18.61
N ILE A 148 29.54 11.01 18.50
CA ILE A 148 29.22 10.33 17.22
C ILE A 148 28.03 10.94 16.45
N ASN A 149 27.11 11.66 17.08
CA ASN A 149 25.92 12.18 16.38
C ASN A 149 25.85 13.71 16.42
N ALA A 150 26.81 14.37 15.76
CA ALA A 150 26.71 15.79 15.47
C ALA A 150 25.50 16.04 14.55
N PHE A 151 24.39 16.43 15.18
CA PHE A 151 23.10 16.77 14.59
C PHE A 151 23.28 17.59 13.29
N ILE A 152 22.77 17.07 12.16
CA ILE A 152 22.81 17.78 10.90
C ILE A 152 21.67 18.80 10.91
N ASN A 153 22.01 20.08 11.06
CA ASN A 153 21.05 21.15 10.76
C ASN A 153 20.91 21.27 9.24
N ILE A 154 20.06 20.42 8.66
CA ILE A 154 19.82 20.30 7.20
C ILE A 154 19.15 21.56 6.63
N GLN A 155 18.70 22.50 7.48
CA GLN A 155 18.03 23.72 7.01
C GLN A 155 18.95 24.63 6.17
N ASN A 156 20.27 24.50 6.29
CA ASN A 156 21.24 25.33 5.58
C ASN A 156 22.08 24.55 4.55
N SER A 157 21.75 23.29 4.26
CA SER A 157 22.53 22.52 3.27
C SER A 157 22.27 23.02 1.85
N GLU A 158 23.36 23.15 1.08
CA GLU A 158 23.32 23.62 -0.31
C GLU A 158 22.76 22.55 -1.26
N PHE A 159 22.87 21.27 -0.86
CA PHE A 159 22.44 20.13 -1.63
C PHE A 159 22.01 18.99 -0.71
N ASN A 160 20.87 18.36 -1.01
CA ASN A 160 20.41 17.15 -0.36
C ASN A 160 20.10 16.09 -1.42
N ALA A 161 20.70 14.91 -1.29
CA ALA A 161 20.36 13.72 -2.07
C ALA A 161 19.95 12.59 -1.14
N PHE A 162 19.02 11.76 -1.58
CA PHE A 162 18.65 10.54 -0.87
C PHE A 162 19.00 9.35 -1.74
N ILE A 163 19.80 8.42 -1.22
CA ILE A 163 20.25 7.24 -1.94
C ILE A 163 20.36 6.09 -0.94
N ASN A 164 19.67 4.97 -1.17
CA ASN A 164 19.80 3.74 -0.38
C ASN A 164 19.55 3.99 1.11
N GLU A 165 18.41 4.57 1.45
CA GLU A 165 18.02 4.92 2.84
C GLU A 165 18.97 5.94 3.53
N LYS A 166 19.84 6.62 2.77
CA LYS A 166 20.79 7.62 3.30
C LYS A 166 20.54 9.00 2.72
N ILE A 167 20.42 9.99 3.61
CA ILE A 167 20.38 11.41 3.27
C ILE A 167 21.82 11.93 3.23
N TYR A 168 22.26 12.31 2.04
CA TYR A 168 23.51 13.01 1.78
C TYR A 168 23.22 14.51 1.77
N SER A 169 23.96 15.27 2.58
CA SER A 169 23.84 16.72 2.63
C SER A 169 25.21 17.37 2.50
N MET A 170 25.30 18.45 1.72
CA MET A 170 26.51 19.30 1.65
C MET A 170 26.26 20.56 2.47
N LEU A 171 27.11 20.79 3.48
CA LEU A 171 27.10 21.99 4.31
C LEU A 171 28.55 22.46 4.48
N ASP A 172 28.84 23.71 4.13
CA ASP A 172 30.17 24.32 4.25
C ASP A 172 31.29 23.46 3.62
N ASN A 173 31.07 23.00 2.37
CA ASN A 173 31.96 22.09 1.64
C ASN A 173 32.22 20.72 2.33
N SER A 174 31.43 20.36 3.33
CA SER A 174 31.53 19.07 4.02
C SER A 174 30.36 18.18 3.66
N LEU A 175 30.66 16.96 3.18
CA LEU A 175 29.66 15.93 2.93
C LEU A 175 29.26 15.27 4.26
N ARG A 176 27.98 15.35 4.60
CA ARG A 176 27.40 14.67 5.74
C ARG A 176 26.41 13.61 5.27
N VAL A 177 26.43 12.46 5.94
CA VAL A 177 25.57 11.32 5.60
C VAL A 177 24.76 10.95 6.84
N GLN A 178 23.44 10.94 6.70
CA GLN A 178 22.51 10.47 7.73
C GLN A 178 21.80 9.22 7.22
N GLU A 179 21.98 8.12 7.93
CA GLU A 179 21.24 6.89 7.67
C GLU A 179 19.88 6.95 8.36
N VAL A 180 18.82 6.64 7.62
CA VAL A 180 17.46 6.57 8.16
C VAL A 180 17.10 5.10 8.33
N SER A 181 17.07 4.64 9.58
CA SER A 181 16.71 3.27 9.91
C SER A 181 15.26 2.94 9.55
N LYS A 182 14.98 1.65 9.35
CA LYS A 182 13.64 1.12 9.10
C LYS A 182 12.62 1.53 10.16
N SER A 183 13.00 1.48 11.44
CA SER A 183 12.13 1.87 12.55
C SER A 183 11.82 3.36 12.54
N GLN A 184 12.77 4.21 12.13
CA GLN A 184 12.53 5.64 11.96
C GLN A 184 11.53 5.93 10.84
N TRP A 185 11.64 5.25 9.69
CA TRP A 185 10.65 5.38 8.62
C TRP A 185 9.26 4.93 9.06
N THR A 186 9.19 3.77 9.71
CA THR A 186 7.95 3.23 10.26
C THR A 186 7.31 4.22 11.23
N LYS A 187 8.11 4.76 12.16
CA LYS A 187 7.68 5.77 13.13
C LYS A 187 7.27 7.08 12.45
N TYR A 188 8.00 7.55 11.45
CA TYR A 188 7.67 8.78 10.73
C TYR A 188 6.36 8.67 9.96
N LEU A 189 6.19 7.60 9.17
CA LEU A 189 4.96 7.38 8.43
C LEU A 189 3.77 7.26 9.38
N LEU A 190 3.90 6.41 10.40
CA LEU A 190 2.78 6.09 11.28
C LEU A 190 2.47 7.26 12.23
N GLU A 191 3.47 7.76 12.95
CA GLU A 191 3.27 8.76 14.00
C GLU A 191 3.18 10.20 13.46
N LYS A 192 4.09 10.61 12.57
CA LYS A 192 4.10 12.00 12.07
C LYS A 192 3.10 12.24 10.97
N LEU A 193 2.99 11.29 10.04
CA LEU A 193 2.12 11.44 8.88
C LEU A 193 0.73 10.85 9.10
N ASN A 194 0.49 10.24 10.27
CA ASN A 194 -0.76 9.58 10.59
C ASN A 194 -1.14 8.55 9.51
N ASP A 195 -0.13 7.94 8.87
CA ASP A 195 -0.26 6.95 7.80
C ASP A 195 -0.54 5.55 8.36
N TYR A 196 -1.44 5.51 9.34
CA TYR A 196 -1.99 4.29 9.88
C TYR A 196 -2.80 3.51 8.84
N ASP A 197 -3.20 4.19 7.76
CA ASP A 197 -4.41 3.86 7.02
C ASP A 197 -4.21 3.20 5.66
N LYS A 198 -2.98 2.92 5.17
CA LYS A 198 -2.85 2.41 3.78
C LYS A 198 -1.92 1.24 3.49
N ILE A 199 -1.50 0.51 4.51
CA ILE A 199 -0.75 -0.72 4.31
C ILE A 199 -1.70 -1.85 3.88
N ARG A 200 -1.96 -2.00 2.58
CA ARG A 200 -2.68 -3.15 2.01
C ARG A 200 -1.85 -4.44 2.02
N SER A 201 -0.58 -4.36 2.38
CA SER A 201 0.33 -5.48 2.29
C SER A 201 -0.09 -6.60 3.24
N LEU A 202 -0.27 -7.79 2.67
CA LEU A 202 -0.28 -9.03 3.44
C LEU A 202 1.03 -9.14 4.24
N PRO A 203 1.02 -9.89 5.35
CA PRO A 203 2.23 -10.08 6.11
C PRO A 203 3.36 -10.69 5.30
N SER A 204 4.59 -10.28 5.63
CA SER A 204 5.80 -10.81 5.01
C SER A 204 5.92 -12.32 5.27
N LYS A 205 6.07 -13.09 4.18
CA LYS A 205 6.27 -14.54 4.22
C LYS A 205 7.41 -14.97 5.15
N PRO A 206 8.62 -14.35 5.11
CA PRO A 206 9.69 -14.61 6.08
C PRO A 206 9.27 -14.54 7.55
N GLN A 207 8.37 -13.62 7.93
CA GLN A 207 7.90 -13.52 9.31
C GLN A 207 7.05 -14.73 9.71
N ILE A 208 6.21 -15.21 8.79
CA ILE A 208 5.40 -16.41 8.97
C ILE A 208 6.29 -17.66 9.01
N GLU A 209 7.27 -17.79 8.11
CA GLU A 209 8.22 -18.91 8.15
C GLU A 209 9.00 -18.99 9.46
N LYS A 210 9.45 -17.84 9.97
CA LYS A 210 10.12 -17.74 11.27
C LYS A 210 9.18 -18.13 12.41
N PHE A 211 7.92 -17.71 12.34
CA PHE A 211 6.89 -18.07 13.33
C PHE A 211 6.62 -19.59 13.33
N LEU A 212 6.45 -20.20 12.16
CA LEU A 212 6.20 -21.63 12.04
C LEU A 212 7.43 -22.47 12.46
N SER A 213 8.64 -22.06 12.08
CA SER A 213 9.89 -22.72 12.49
C SER A 213 10.05 -22.70 14.02
N ASP A 214 9.80 -21.55 14.65
CA ASP A 214 9.85 -21.40 16.12
C ASP A 214 8.86 -22.34 16.83
N ILE A 215 7.66 -22.53 16.26
CA ILE A 215 6.69 -23.48 16.80
C ILE A 215 7.23 -24.91 16.75
N ILE A 216 7.80 -25.33 15.60
CA ILE A 216 8.32 -26.68 15.39
C ILE A 216 9.51 -26.97 16.30
N GLU A 217 10.39 -25.99 16.51
CA GLU A 217 11.62 -26.14 17.29
C GLU A 217 11.37 -26.10 18.80
N ASN A 218 10.52 -25.18 19.27
CA ASN A 218 10.46 -24.80 20.69
C ASN A 218 9.11 -25.11 21.35
N HIS A 219 8.08 -25.45 20.58
CA HIS A 219 6.70 -25.50 21.09
C HIS A 219 5.97 -26.79 20.75
N ILE A 220 6.68 -27.93 20.82
CA ILE A 220 6.13 -29.27 20.61
C ILE A 220 6.33 -30.13 21.88
N THR A 221 5.30 -30.89 22.28
CA THR A 221 5.38 -31.88 23.36
C THR A 221 6.07 -33.16 22.90
N ASP A 222 6.43 -34.05 23.82
CA ASP A 222 6.97 -35.38 23.49
C ASP A 222 6.04 -36.21 22.57
N ASP A 223 4.72 -35.98 22.63
CA ASP A 223 3.71 -36.63 21.78
C ASP A 223 3.49 -35.94 20.40
N ASP A 224 4.40 -35.07 19.97
CA ASP A 224 4.31 -34.29 18.70
C ASP A 224 3.08 -33.37 18.59
N ILE A 225 2.50 -32.97 19.71
CA ILE A 225 1.39 -32.01 19.80
C ILE A 225 1.97 -30.62 20.07
N ILE A 226 1.39 -29.58 19.45
CA ILE A 226 1.82 -28.21 19.73
C ILE A 226 1.50 -27.89 21.21
N ILE A 227 2.53 -27.47 21.95
CA ILE A 227 2.38 -26.99 23.32
C ILE A 227 1.46 -25.78 23.28
N ILE A 228 0.37 -25.85 24.04
CA ILE A 228 -0.54 -24.73 24.23
C ILE A 228 0.20 -23.63 24.98
N GLU A 229 0.00 -22.38 24.59
CA GLU A 229 0.52 -21.25 25.35
C GLU A 229 0.07 -21.34 26.82
N PRO A 230 1.01 -21.50 27.79
CA PRO A 230 0.65 -21.73 29.20
C PRO A 230 -0.12 -20.54 29.80
N LYS A 231 -0.03 -19.36 29.17
CA LYS A 231 -0.72 -18.14 29.56
C LYS A 231 -2.21 -18.11 29.20
N LEU A 232 -2.70 -18.96 28.29
CA LEU A 232 -4.12 -18.98 27.83
C LEU A 232 -5.13 -19.38 28.94
N SER A 233 -4.65 -19.74 30.13
CA SER A 233 -5.48 -19.92 31.34
C SER A 233 -5.89 -18.59 32.00
N SER A 234 -5.37 -17.45 31.50
CA SER A 234 -5.63 -16.08 31.92
C SER A 234 -5.66 -15.14 30.70
N GLU A 235 -6.05 -13.87 30.88
CA GLU A 235 -5.95 -12.87 29.81
C GLU A 235 -4.51 -12.75 29.30
N CYS A 236 -4.30 -12.92 27.99
CA CYS A 236 -3.01 -12.78 27.33
C CYS A 236 -2.99 -11.50 26.51
N SER A 237 -1.86 -10.80 26.50
CA SER A 237 -1.66 -9.63 25.64
C SER A 237 -0.44 -9.81 24.75
N TYR A 238 -0.58 -9.43 23.49
CA TYR A 238 0.48 -9.39 22.49
C TYR A 238 0.59 -7.95 21.98
N GLU A 239 1.70 -7.32 22.33
CA GLU A 239 1.94 -5.91 22.03
C GLU A 239 2.83 -5.81 20.79
N GLY A 240 2.30 -5.19 19.75
CA GLY A 240 3.07 -4.65 18.64
C GLY A 240 3.46 -3.19 18.92
N SER A 241 4.03 -2.54 17.91
CA SER A 241 4.40 -1.13 17.99
C SER A 241 3.19 -0.21 18.19
N LEU A 242 2.07 -0.49 17.51
CA LEU A 242 0.90 0.40 17.45
C LEU A 242 -0.43 -0.30 17.73
N VAL A 243 -0.41 -1.63 17.75
CA VAL A 243 -1.60 -2.46 17.97
C VAL A 243 -1.28 -3.42 19.10
N LYS A 244 -2.22 -3.54 20.03
CA LYS A 244 -2.19 -4.53 21.09
C LYS A 244 -3.37 -5.47 20.90
N TRP A 245 -3.08 -6.76 20.91
CA TRP A 245 -4.08 -7.81 20.84
C TRP A 245 -4.21 -8.46 22.21
N ASN A 246 -5.43 -8.57 22.71
CA ASN A 246 -5.73 -9.26 23.94
C ASN A 246 -6.58 -10.50 23.65
N LEU A 247 -6.17 -11.66 24.17
CA LEU A 247 -6.99 -12.86 24.22
C LEU A 247 -7.56 -13.02 25.62
N LYS A 248 -8.89 -12.89 25.74
CA LYS A 248 -9.65 -12.98 26.99
C LYS A 248 -10.51 -14.24 27.01
N GLU A 249 -11.11 -14.51 28.16
CA GLU A 249 -12.07 -15.61 28.35
C GLU A 249 -11.52 -16.98 27.92
N ASN A 250 -10.28 -17.29 28.31
CA ASN A 250 -9.56 -18.50 27.91
C ASN A 250 -9.35 -18.61 26.39
N GLY A 251 -9.06 -17.48 25.73
CA GLY A 251 -8.80 -17.42 24.29
C GLY A 251 -10.05 -17.44 23.42
N LYS A 252 -11.22 -17.12 23.97
CA LYS A 252 -12.48 -17.05 23.20
C LYS A 252 -12.72 -15.65 22.64
N LEU A 253 -12.42 -14.62 23.43
CA LEU A 253 -12.65 -13.24 23.05
C LEU A 253 -11.33 -12.61 22.60
N LEU A 254 -11.23 -12.27 21.32
CA LEU A 254 -10.11 -11.51 20.77
C LEU A 254 -10.47 -10.03 20.81
N GLN A 255 -9.64 -9.23 21.47
CA GLN A 255 -9.79 -7.79 21.58
C GLN A 255 -8.60 -7.09 20.92
N ALA A 256 -8.87 -6.04 20.17
CA ALA A 256 -7.90 -5.19 19.52
C ALA A 256 -7.90 -3.80 20.15
N LEU A 257 -6.71 -3.29 20.45
CA LEU A 257 -6.48 -1.92 20.90
C LEU A 257 -5.44 -1.23 20.01
N LYS A 258 -5.57 0.08 19.84
CA LYS A 258 -4.65 0.91 19.09
C LYS A 258 -4.01 1.92 20.04
N LEU A 259 -2.71 2.19 19.87
CA LEU A 259 -2.02 3.20 20.68
C LEU A 259 -2.51 4.60 20.29
N ASP A 260 -3.00 5.38 21.26
CA ASP A 260 -3.25 6.81 21.12
C ASP A 260 -1.96 7.57 21.50
N GLU A 261 -1.45 8.33 20.55
CA GLU A 261 -0.19 9.05 20.70
C GLU A 261 -0.29 10.26 21.62
N ASN A 262 -1.48 10.85 21.73
CA ASN A 262 -1.70 12.03 22.57
C ASN A 262 -1.64 11.65 24.05
N THR A 263 -2.27 10.52 24.38
CA THR A 263 -2.37 10.02 25.76
C THR A 263 -1.28 9.02 26.10
N LYS A 264 -0.64 8.42 25.09
CA LYS A 264 0.26 7.25 25.21
C LYS A 264 -0.42 6.05 25.86
N ASP A 265 -1.73 5.93 25.67
CA ASP A 265 -2.54 4.83 26.20
C ASP A 265 -3.17 3.99 25.07
N TRP A 266 -3.69 2.81 25.41
CA TRP A 266 -4.30 1.89 24.47
C TRP A 266 -5.81 2.12 24.37
N ASP A 267 -6.24 2.64 23.22
CA ASP A 267 -7.65 2.84 22.90
C ASP A 267 -8.28 1.56 22.38
N PHE A 268 -9.45 1.21 22.93
CA PHE A 268 -10.24 0.08 22.45
C PHE A 268 -10.72 0.32 21.02
N VAL A 269 -10.56 -0.70 20.17
CA VAL A 269 -11.00 -0.67 18.78
C VAL A 269 -12.22 -1.56 18.57
N SER A 270 -12.06 -2.86 18.80
CA SER A 270 -13.09 -3.87 18.57
C SER A 270 -12.73 -5.13 19.35
N ASP A 271 -13.74 -5.91 19.69
CA ASP A 271 -13.58 -7.29 20.13
C ASP A 271 -14.44 -8.23 19.28
N TRP A 272 -14.10 -9.52 19.34
CA TRP A 272 -14.82 -10.57 18.65
C TRP A 272 -14.62 -11.90 19.36
N ASN A 273 -15.73 -12.59 19.65
CA ASN A 273 -15.69 -13.97 20.07
C ASN A 273 -15.31 -14.87 18.89
N ILE A 274 -14.04 -15.27 18.85
CA ILE A 274 -13.43 -16.09 17.81
C ILE A 274 -13.51 -17.60 18.10
N HIS A 275 -14.26 -18.01 19.13
CA HIS A 275 -14.49 -19.43 19.36
C HIS A 275 -15.55 -19.96 18.38
N PRO A 276 -15.22 -20.93 17.50
CA PRO A 276 -16.20 -21.46 16.57
C PRO A 276 -17.36 -22.14 17.30
N MET A 277 -18.60 -21.82 16.92
CA MET A 277 -19.79 -22.33 17.62
C MET A 277 -19.97 -23.86 17.50
N HIS A 278 -19.37 -24.48 16.49
CA HIS A 278 -19.43 -25.92 16.28
C HIS A 278 -18.40 -26.71 17.11
N LEU A 279 -17.42 -26.05 17.72
CA LEU A 279 -16.51 -26.70 18.67
C LEU A 279 -17.16 -26.77 20.05
N LYS A 280 -16.86 -27.84 20.81
CA LYS A 280 -17.28 -27.88 22.23
C LYS A 280 -16.70 -26.67 22.94
N GLN A 281 -17.44 -26.09 23.87
CA GLN A 281 -16.94 -24.98 24.71
C GLN A 281 -15.67 -25.32 25.52
N SER A 282 -15.39 -26.61 25.71
CA SER A 282 -14.19 -27.14 26.37
C SER A 282 -13.03 -27.42 25.41
N SER A 283 -13.28 -27.42 24.10
CA SER A 283 -12.26 -27.71 23.10
C SER A 283 -11.32 -26.53 22.95
N LYS A 284 -10.04 -26.86 22.83
CA LYS A 284 -8.99 -25.88 22.61
C LYS A 284 -8.98 -25.48 21.14
N PHE A 285 -9.17 -24.19 20.86
CA PHE A 285 -9.14 -23.67 19.50
C PHE A 285 -7.79 -23.05 19.16
N ILE A 286 -7.18 -22.31 20.09
CA ILE A 286 -5.95 -21.55 19.87
C ILE A 286 -4.77 -22.27 20.52
N TYR A 287 -3.68 -22.41 19.79
CA TYR A 287 -2.44 -23.02 20.27
C TYR A 287 -1.35 -21.98 20.53
N ARG A 288 -1.13 -21.09 19.55
CA ARG A 288 -0.06 -20.09 19.56
C ARG A 288 -0.44 -18.82 18.83
N CYS A 289 0.09 -17.69 19.29
CA CYS A 289 -0.14 -16.39 18.70
C CYS A 289 1.15 -15.58 18.58
N LYS A 290 1.23 -14.72 17.57
CA LYS A 290 2.33 -13.79 17.40
C LYS A 290 1.89 -12.54 16.65
N VAL A 291 2.23 -11.38 17.18
CA VAL A 291 2.05 -10.11 16.46
C VAL A 291 3.17 -9.95 15.45
N LEU A 292 2.79 -9.63 14.22
CA LEU A 292 3.66 -9.45 13.09
C LEU A 292 4.11 -7.99 13.00
N GLY A 293 5.14 -7.71 12.19
CA GLY A 293 5.73 -6.37 12.06
C GLY A 293 4.74 -5.30 11.57
N ASN A 294 3.72 -5.71 10.81
CA ASN A 294 2.65 -4.85 10.33
C ASN A 294 1.49 -4.67 11.33
N GLY A 295 1.58 -5.27 12.53
CA GLY A 295 0.55 -5.20 13.58
C GLY A 295 -0.53 -6.29 13.47
N ASP A 296 -0.51 -7.13 12.44
CA ASP A 296 -1.44 -8.26 12.33
C ASP A 296 -1.13 -9.35 13.37
N LEU A 297 -2.14 -10.13 13.74
CA LEU A 297 -2.00 -11.25 14.65
C LEU A 297 -2.02 -12.58 13.88
N ALA A 298 -0.87 -13.25 13.78
CA ALA A 298 -0.80 -14.63 13.33
C ALA A 298 -1.21 -15.58 14.45
N MET A 299 -2.05 -16.55 14.13
CA MET A 299 -2.63 -17.49 15.07
C MET A 299 -2.61 -18.91 14.51
N ILE A 300 -1.94 -19.83 15.21
CA ILE A 300 -2.10 -21.27 14.95
C ILE A 300 -3.25 -21.78 15.79
N THR A 301 -4.21 -22.36 15.09
CA THR A 301 -5.45 -22.91 15.65
C THR A 301 -5.56 -24.40 15.36
N SER A 302 -6.60 -25.03 15.90
CA SER A 302 -6.94 -26.42 15.61
C SER A 302 -7.29 -26.69 14.13
N ILE A 303 -7.62 -25.65 13.36
CA ILE A 303 -8.03 -25.77 11.95
C ILE A 303 -6.97 -25.28 10.96
N GLY A 304 -5.90 -24.62 11.43
CA GLY A 304 -4.85 -24.09 10.57
C GLY A 304 -4.30 -22.74 11.04
N LEU A 305 -3.64 -22.05 10.12
CA LEU A 305 -3.11 -20.70 10.31
C LEU A 305 -4.19 -19.66 9.95
N LEU A 306 -4.51 -18.80 10.91
CA LEU A 306 -5.36 -17.63 10.74
C LEU A 306 -4.53 -16.38 10.97
N ILE A 307 -4.73 -15.35 10.15
CA ILE A 307 -4.12 -14.03 10.36
C ILE A 307 -5.25 -13.01 10.50
N TRP A 308 -5.26 -12.34 11.64
CA TRP A 308 -6.25 -11.34 11.99
C TRP A 308 -5.69 -9.93 11.84
N SER A 309 -6.54 -9.01 11.43
CA SER A 309 -6.19 -7.60 11.30
C SER A 309 -7.35 -6.71 11.74
N ILE A 310 -7.03 -5.44 11.99
CA ILE A 310 -8.03 -4.39 12.25
C ILE A 310 -8.37 -3.76 10.90
N TRP A 311 -9.59 -3.97 10.45
CA TRP A 311 -10.06 -3.45 9.18
C TRP A 311 -10.45 -1.98 9.30
N LYS A 312 -10.03 -1.18 8.33
CA LYS A 312 -10.06 0.28 8.46
C LYS A 312 -11.43 0.88 8.18
N LYS A 313 -12.17 0.29 7.24
CA LYS A 313 -13.47 0.80 6.78
C LYS A 313 -14.50 0.84 7.92
N ASP A 314 -14.44 -0.13 8.82
CA ASP A 314 -15.39 -0.32 9.92
C ASP A 314 -14.73 -0.36 11.30
N LYS A 315 -13.39 -0.30 11.38
CA LYS A 315 -12.60 -0.45 12.62
C LYS A 315 -12.89 -1.76 13.35
N LEU A 316 -13.21 -2.82 12.61
CA LEU A 316 -13.54 -4.13 13.17
C LEU A 316 -12.39 -5.12 12.97
N ILE A 317 -12.30 -6.10 13.86
CA ILE A 317 -11.43 -7.26 13.64
C ILE A 317 -11.95 -8.04 12.43
N ARG A 318 -11.08 -8.32 11.46
CA ARG A 318 -11.36 -9.14 10.26
C ARG A 318 -10.30 -10.23 10.11
N LEU A 319 -10.71 -11.36 9.56
CA LEU A 319 -9.80 -12.40 9.11
C LEU A 319 -9.21 -11.97 7.77
N ARG A 320 -7.88 -11.96 7.64
CA ARG A 320 -7.15 -11.53 6.43
C ARG A 320 -6.49 -12.66 5.66
N TYR A 321 -6.22 -13.77 6.31
CA TYR A 321 -5.62 -14.94 5.68
C TYR A 321 -6.04 -16.20 6.41
N TYR A 322 -6.31 -17.25 5.64
CA TYR A 322 -6.58 -18.58 6.16
C TYR A 322 -5.88 -19.63 5.31
N LYS A 323 -5.08 -20.47 5.98
CA LYS A 323 -4.52 -21.68 5.39
C LYS A 323 -4.83 -22.85 6.31
N GLY A 324 -5.72 -23.71 5.83
CA GLY A 324 -6.22 -24.85 6.59
C GLY A 324 -5.16 -25.94 6.74
N PHE A 325 -5.22 -26.66 7.86
CA PHE A 325 -4.72 -28.03 7.88
C PHE A 325 -5.66 -28.89 7.02
N PRO A 326 -5.19 -30.02 6.45
CA PRO A 326 -6.01 -30.85 5.57
C PRO A 326 -7.36 -31.19 6.20
N PHE A 327 -8.38 -30.47 5.72
CA PHE A 327 -9.76 -30.56 6.15
C PHE A 327 -10.33 -31.86 5.59
N GLN A 328 -10.37 -32.95 6.35
CA GLN A 328 -11.16 -34.09 5.94
C GLN A 328 -12.62 -33.68 5.93
N ALA A 329 -13.27 -33.81 4.78
CA ALA A 329 -14.65 -33.38 4.61
C ALA A 329 -15.59 -33.99 5.69
N SER A 330 -15.23 -35.14 6.27
CA SER A 330 -15.89 -35.83 7.38
C SER A 330 -16.32 -34.94 8.55
N TYR A 331 -15.69 -33.79 8.77
CA TYR A 331 -15.93 -32.89 9.93
C TYR A 331 -17.29 -32.15 9.96
N LEU A 332 -17.98 -32.04 8.82
CA LEU A 332 -19.25 -31.29 8.71
C LEU A 332 -20.41 -32.18 8.24
N TYR A 333 -20.26 -33.51 8.29
CA TYR A 333 -21.18 -34.37 7.52
C TYR A 333 -22.55 -34.62 8.10
N GLU A 334 -22.81 -34.43 9.39
CA GLU A 334 -24.19 -34.55 9.88
C GLU A 334 -24.55 -33.40 10.81
N LYS A 335 -25.51 -32.60 10.36
CA LYS A 335 -26.23 -31.66 11.20
C LYS A 335 -27.16 -32.46 12.12
N ASP A 336 -27.09 -32.23 13.43
CA ASP A 336 -28.10 -32.73 14.36
C ASP A 336 -29.47 -32.07 14.09
N TYR A 337 -30.51 -32.49 14.82
CA TYR A 337 -31.84 -31.88 14.71
C TYR A 337 -31.87 -30.38 15.05
N ASN A 338 -30.79 -29.84 15.62
CA ASN A 338 -30.61 -28.43 15.94
C ASN A 338 -29.63 -27.73 14.97
N ASN A 339 -29.34 -28.33 13.81
CA ASN A 339 -28.47 -27.79 12.77
C ASN A 339 -26.98 -27.67 13.15
N ARG A 340 -26.51 -28.37 14.19
CA ARG A 340 -25.09 -28.35 14.63
C ARG A 340 -24.33 -29.52 14.02
N PHE A 341 -23.10 -29.28 13.58
CA PHE A 341 -22.25 -30.33 12.98
C PHE A 341 -21.80 -31.36 14.02
N VAL A 342 -21.91 -32.63 13.65
CA VAL A 342 -21.54 -33.79 14.46
C VAL A 342 -20.77 -34.78 13.61
N LEU A 343 -19.73 -35.40 14.17
CA LEU A 343 -19.07 -36.54 13.55
C LEU A 343 -19.78 -37.83 14.00
N GLY A 344 -20.26 -38.62 13.04
CA GLY A 344 -20.64 -40.02 13.29
C GLY A 344 -21.96 -40.41 12.66
N THR A 345 -21.88 -41.35 11.73
CA THR A 345 -23.00 -41.98 11.01
C THR A 345 -24.28 -42.08 11.85
N TYR A 346 -25.32 -41.35 11.44
CA TYR A 346 -26.67 -41.45 11.97
C TYR A 346 -27.28 -42.81 11.63
N LYS A 347 -26.91 -43.86 12.39
CA LYS A 347 -27.62 -45.13 12.36
C LYS A 347 -28.56 -45.23 13.55
N SER A 348 -29.82 -44.91 13.25
CA SER A 348 -31.04 -45.33 13.95
C SER A 348 -31.60 -44.40 15.04
N LYS A 349 -32.91 -44.17 14.94
CA LYS A 349 -33.84 -43.44 15.84
C LYS A 349 -33.99 -44.06 17.24
N SER A 350 -33.10 -44.95 17.68
CA SER A 350 -33.25 -45.65 18.95
C SER A 350 -31.96 -45.54 19.78
N VAL A 351 -32.10 -44.87 20.93
CA VAL A 351 -31.14 -44.77 22.04
C VAL A 351 -30.10 -43.65 21.86
N TYR A 352 -30.14 -42.69 22.80
CA TYR A 352 -29.18 -41.62 23.04
C TYR A 352 -27.75 -42.17 23.14
N LYS A 353 -27.09 -42.35 21.99
CA LYS A 353 -25.68 -42.70 21.93
C LYS A 353 -24.87 -41.41 21.87
N THR A 354 -23.95 -41.32 22.82
CA THR A 354 -23.00 -40.25 23.09
C THR A 354 -22.43 -39.66 21.80
N ILE A 355 -22.62 -38.35 21.61
CA ILE A 355 -21.90 -37.63 20.56
C ILE A 355 -20.41 -37.67 20.93
N GLU A 356 -19.61 -38.39 20.15
CA GLU A 356 -18.15 -38.31 20.22
C GLU A 356 -17.71 -37.06 19.46
N PHE A 357 -17.43 -36.00 20.20
CA PHE A 357 -16.79 -34.82 19.61
C PHE A 357 -15.29 -35.12 19.52
N VAL A 358 -14.73 -35.03 18.32
CA VAL A 358 -13.28 -35.14 18.12
C VAL A 358 -12.63 -33.88 18.67
N GLU A 359 -11.65 -34.06 19.56
CA GLU A 359 -10.77 -32.98 19.99
C GLU A 359 -9.73 -32.78 18.88
N PHE A 360 -9.75 -31.60 18.26
CA PHE A 360 -8.87 -31.28 17.14
C PHE A 360 -7.52 -30.84 17.68
N GLU A 361 -6.50 -31.68 17.47
CA GLU A 361 -5.15 -31.35 17.89
C GLU A 361 -4.30 -30.88 16.71
N ALA A 362 -3.75 -29.68 16.83
CA ALA A 362 -2.72 -29.20 15.93
C ALA A 362 -1.42 -29.98 16.20
N LYS A 363 -1.08 -30.90 15.28
CA LYS A 363 0.12 -31.73 15.35
C LYS A 363 1.31 -31.02 14.70
N LYS A 364 2.51 -31.36 15.15
CA LYS A 364 3.78 -30.92 14.54
C LYS A 364 3.78 -31.12 13.02
N SER A 365 3.38 -32.29 12.55
CA SER A 365 3.35 -32.63 11.12
C SER A 365 2.45 -31.71 10.29
N ASN A 366 1.38 -31.16 10.87
CA ASN A 366 0.53 -30.19 10.19
C ASN A 366 1.25 -28.85 9.98
N VAL A 367 2.02 -28.42 10.99
CA VAL A 367 2.83 -27.18 10.92
C VAL A 367 4.03 -27.35 10.00
N GLU A 368 4.68 -28.52 10.03
CA GLU A 368 5.78 -28.86 9.12
C GLU A 368 5.30 -28.80 7.67
N LYS A 369 4.16 -29.42 7.37
CA LYS A 369 3.57 -29.35 6.03
C LYS A 369 3.24 -27.92 5.61
N LEU A 370 2.66 -27.13 6.52
CA LEU A 370 2.39 -25.71 6.25
C LEU A 370 3.68 -24.93 5.97
N LEU A 371 4.74 -25.17 6.74
CA LEU A 371 6.05 -24.54 6.53
C LEU A 371 6.69 -24.99 5.21
N GLU A 372 6.54 -26.26 4.83
CA GLU A 372 6.98 -26.79 3.54
C GLU A 372 6.24 -26.10 2.39
N GLU A 373 4.91 -26.01 2.45
CA GLU A 373 4.10 -25.28 1.46
C GLU A 373 4.50 -23.80 1.35
N MET A 374 4.86 -23.16 2.47
CA MET A 374 5.36 -21.78 2.47
C MET A 374 6.72 -21.69 1.75
N LYS A 375 7.64 -22.62 2.04
CA LYS A 375 9.00 -22.66 1.45
C LYS A 375 9.00 -23.02 -0.03
N GLU A 376 8.15 -23.97 -0.45
CA GLU A 376 8.00 -24.40 -1.84
C GLU A 376 7.40 -23.31 -2.73
N CYS A 377 6.64 -22.39 -2.15
CA CYS A 377 6.10 -21.27 -2.89
C CYS A 377 7.23 -20.36 -3.37
N GLU A 378 7.52 -20.33 -4.67
CA GLU A 378 8.56 -19.45 -5.25
C GLU A 378 8.23 -17.95 -5.07
N LYS A 379 6.94 -17.64 -4.84
CA LYS A 379 6.45 -16.29 -4.60
C LYS A 379 7.02 -15.75 -3.28
N LYS A 380 7.30 -14.44 -3.26
CA LYS A 380 7.71 -13.70 -2.06
C LYS A 380 6.53 -13.37 -1.15
N SER A 381 5.34 -13.29 -1.74
CA SER A 381 4.07 -13.19 -1.03
C SER A 381 3.75 -14.51 -0.30
N LEU A 382 2.74 -14.47 0.58
CA LEU A 382 2.21 -15.71 1.17
C LEU A 382 1.64 -16.61 0.05
N PRO A 383 1.76 -17.94 0.18
CA PRO A 383 1.12 -18.85 -0.74
C PRO A 383 -0.39 -18.60 -0.72
N PRO A 384 -1.10 -18.93 -1.81
CA PRO A 384 -2.54 -18.74 -1.89
C PRO A 384 -3.24 -19.31 -0.64
N PRO A 385 -4.19 -18.56 -0.05
CA PRO A 385 -5.07 -19.09 0.98
C PRO A 385 -5.70 -20.40 0.55
N ASP A 386 -6.25 -21.14 1.51
CA ASP A 386 -7.00 -22.35 1.20
C ASP A 386 -8.38 -22.00 0.61
N PHE A 387 -8.42 -21.47 -0.61
CA PHE A 387 -9.66 -21.04 -1.27
C PHE A 387 -10.64 -22.19 -1.42
N ASP A 388 -10.16 -23.42 -1.59
CA ASP A 388 -11.02 -24.59 -1.70
C ASP A 388 -11.79 -24.84 -0.40
N ALA A 389 -11.15 -24.69 0.76
CA ALA A 389 -11.82 -24.75 2.05
C ALA A 389 -12.67 -23.51 2.32
N ILE A 390 -12.15 -22.31 2.05
CA ILE A 390 -12.86 -21.04 2.25
C ILE A 390 -14.19 -21.06 1.51
N THR A 391 -14.17 -21.36 0.21
CA THR A 391 -15.38 -21.32 -0.62
C THR A 391 -16.36 -22.42 -0.25
N ARG A 392 -15.86 -23.61 0.10
CA ARG A 392 -16.71 -24.73 0.52
C ARG A 392 -17.38 -24.51 1.88
N TYR A 393 -16.74 -23.78 2.79
CA TYR A 393 -17.18 -23.68 4.19
C TYR A 393 -17.52 -22.25 4.63
N CYS A 394 -17.64 -21.30 3.69
CA CYS A 394 -17.81 -19.89 4.02
C CYS A 394 -19.12 -19.58 4.77
N ASP A 395 -20.16 -20.37 4.54
CA ASP A 395 -21.47 -20.19 5.17
C ASP A 395 -21.63 -21.10 6.42
N GLU A 396 -20.77 -22.10 6.59
CA GLU A 396 -20.78 -23.07 7.70
C GLU A 396 -19.89 -22.68 8.88
N PHE A 397 -18.82 -21.92 8.61
CA PHE A 397 -17.85 -21.51 9.63
C PHE A 397 -18.22 -20.15 10.22
N TYR A 398 -19.01 -20.17 11.29
CA TYR A 398 -19.42 -18.97 12.03
C TYR A 398 -18.78 -18.89 13.42
N MET A 399 -18.43 -17.67 13.79
CA MET A 399 -17.87 -17.26 15.08
C MET A 399 -18.77 -16.14 15.61
N ASP A 400 -19.58 -16.48 16.61
CA ASP A 400 -20.69 -15.63 17.06
C ASP A 400 -21.73 -15.38 15.94
N GLU A 401 -22.17 -14.14 15.72
CA GLU A 401 -23.08 -13.78 14.63
C GLU A 401 -22.39 -13.56 13.27
N ARG A 402 -21.06 -13.78 13.20
CA ARG A 402 -20.23 -13.43 12.03
C ARG A 402 -19.70 -14.65 11.29
N LEU A 403 -19.45 -14.48 9.99
CA LEU A 403 -18.97 -15.52 9.07
C LEU A 403 -17.56 -15.14 8.57
N PRO A 404 -16.48 -15.40 9.33
CA PRO A 404 -15.13 -14.91 9.01
C PRO A 404 -14.62 -15.34 7.64
N LEU A 405 -14.92 -16.57 7.19
CA LEU A 405 -14.52 -17.04 5.87
C LEU A 405 -15.30 -16.35 4.74
N ARG A 406 -16.58 -16.03 4.99
CA ARG A 406 -17.40 -15.27 4.04
C ARG A 406 -16.91 -13.84 3.91
N GLU A 407 -16.66 -13.20 5.05
CA GLU A 407 -16.10 -11.85 5.14
C GLU A 407 -14.74 -11.78 4.45
N LEU A 408 -13.85 -12.75 4.72
CA LEU A 408 -12.55 -12.87 4.05
C LEU A 408 -12.71 -12.93 2.52
N LEU A 409 -13.64 -13.74 2.03
CA LEU A 409 -13.88 -13.86 0.59
C LEU A 409 -14.44 -12.55 -0.01
N ASP A 410 -15.34 -11.88 0.70
CA ASP A 410 -15.88 -10.60 0.29
C ASP A 410 -14.76 -9.53 0.22
N ASP A 411 -13.88 -9.46 1.23
CA ASP A 411 -12.71 -8.56 1.23
C ASP A 411 -11.78 -8.84 0.04
N TYR A 412 -11.57 -10.12 -0.29
CA TYR A 412 -10.74 -10.53 -1.43
C TYR A 412 -11.34 -10.16 -2.78
N LEU A 413 -12.66 -10.04 -2.88
CA LEU A 413 -13.38 -9.62 -4.08
C LEU A 413 -13.52 -8.09 -4.20
N GLU A 414 -13.32 -7.36 -3.11
CA GLU A 414 -13.38 -5.89 -3.08
C GLU A 414 -12.00 -5.23 -3.20
N ASP A 415 -10.92 -5.94 -2.85
CA ASP A 415 -9.56 -5.40 -2.89
C ASP A 415 -8.85 -5.71 -4.22
N LYS A 416 -8.62 -4.67 -5.03
CA LYS A 416 -7.90 -4.73 -6.32
C LYS A 416 -6.54 -5.42 -6.19
N VAL A 417 -5.79 -5.17 -5.12
CA VAL A 417 -4.43 -5.72 -4.93
C VAL A 417 -4.52 -7.22 -4.69
N ILE A 418 -5.44 -7.64 -3.81
CA ILE A 418 -5.63 -9.07 -3.49
C ILE A 418 -6.18 -9.83 -4.71
N MET A 419 -7.12 -9.24 -5.45
CA MET A 419 -7.59 -9.81 -6.72
C MET A 419 -6.45 -9.95 -7.74
N SER A 420 -5.53 -8.98 -7.77
CA SER A 420 -4.38 -9.03 -8.66
C SER A 420 -3.41 -10.14 -8.27
N LEU A 421 -3.26 -10.42 -6.97
CA LEU A 421 -2.37 -11.48 -6.46
C LEU A 421 -2.95 -12.88 -6.62
N TYR A 422 -4.24 -13.06 -6.34
CA TYR A 422 -4.86 -14.38 -6.17
C TYR A 422 -6.09 -14.64 -7.06
N GLY A 423 -6.39 -13.76 -8.00
CA GLY A 423 -7.58 -13.86 -8.84
C GLY A 423 -7.66 -15.17 -9.64
N GLN A 424 -6.52 -15.67 -10.12
CA GLN A 424 -6.45 -16.93 -10.86
C GLN A 424 -6.77 -18.13 -9.97
N GLU A 425 -6.22 -18.16 -8.76
CA GLU A 425 -6.46 -19.19 -7.75
C GLU A 425 -7.91 -19.18 -7.26
N LEU A 426 -8.50 -17.99 -7.08
CA LEU A 426 -9.93 -17.81 -6.80
C LEU A 426 -10.81 -18.39 -7.90
N ILE A 427 -10.55 -18.05 -9.18
CA ILE A 427 -11.29 -18.60 -10.33
C ILE A 427 -11.20 -20.13 -10.34
N SER A 428 -10.00 -20.66 -10.17
CA SER A 428 -9.75 -22.10 -10.16
C SER A 428 -10.54 -22.80 -9.06
N SER A 429 -10.57 -22.23 -7.86
CA SER A 429 -11.32 -22.75 -6.73
C SER A 429 -12.83 -22.68 -6.95
N PHE A 430 -13.37 -21.56 -7.43
CA PHE A 430 -14.80 -21.42 -7.75
C PHE A 430 -15.25 -22.42 -8.81
N LEU A 431 -14.44 -22.64 -9.86
CA LEU A 431 -14.73 -23.64 -10.88
C LEU A 431 -14.71 -25.06 -10.32
N LYS A 432 -13.72 -25.40 -9.51
CA LYS A 432 -13.60 -26.71 -8.85
C LYS A 432 -14.79 -27.01 -7.95
N ASN A 433 -15.25 -26.01 -7.19
CA ASN A 433 -16.40 -26.13 -6.29
C ASN A 433 -17.76 -25.87 -6.98
N LYS A 434 -17.78 -25.57 -8.29
CA LYS A 434 -18.98 -25.23 -9.07
C LYS A 434 -19.77 -24.04 -8.48
N ASP A 435 -19.08 -23.09 -7.87
CA ASP A 435 -19.68 -21.89 -7.30
C ASP A 435 -19.80 -20.78 -8.36
N TYR A 436 -20.76 -20.96 -9.26
CA TYR A 436 -21.02 -20.00 -10.34
C TYR A 436 -21.50 -18.64 -9.82
N ARG A 437 -22.08 -18.59 -8.60
CA ARG A 437 -22.54 -17.34 -7.99
C ARG A 437 -21.34 -16.48 -7.60
N MET A 438 -20.33 -17.06 -6.95
CA MET A 438 -19.10 -16.34 -6.61
C MET A 438 -18.30 -15.99 -7.85
N MET A 439 -18.23 -16.88 -8.84
CA MET A 439 -17.59 -16.57 -10.13
C MET A 439 -18.24 -15.35 -10.81
N GLN A 440 -19.58 -15.27 -10.81
CA GLN A 440 -20.29 -14.12 -11.36
C GLN A 440 -20.01 -12.83 -10.56
N ARG A 441 -19.89 -12.91 -9.23
CA ARG A 441 -19.50 -11.76 -8.39
C ARG A 441 -18.10 -11.29 -8.72
N LEU A 442 -17.12 -12.19 -8.79
CA LEU A 442 -15.75 -11.88 -9.18
C LEU A 442 -15.72 -11.19 -10.55
N TYR A 443 -16.39 -11.76 -11.55
CA TYR A 443 -16.46 -11.18 -12.89
C TYR A 443 -17.01 -9.74 -12.88
N LYS A 444 -18.09 -9.49 -12.13
CA LYS A 444 -18.65 -8.14 -11.98
C LYS A 444 -17.67 -7.18 -11.31
N GLN A 445 -16.91 -7.63 -10.32
CA GLN A 445 -15.91 -6.80 -9.66
C GLN A 445 -14.71 -6.52 -10.57
N CYS A 446 -14.24 -7.49 -11.35
CA CYS A 446 -13.20 -7.26 -12.35
C CYS A 446 -13.62 -6.19 -13.36
N ILE A 447 -14.86 -6.28 -13.87
CA ILE A 447 -15.40 -5.25 -14.78
C ILE A 447 -15.45 -3.89 -14.08
N LYS A 448 -15.95 -3.85 -12.85
CA LYS A 448 -16.06 -2.60 -12.09
C LYS A 448 -14.70 -1.93 -11.90
N ILE A 449 -13.69 -2.69 -11.46
CA ILE A 449 -12.32 -2.19 -11.26
C ILE A 449 -11.72 -1.68 -12.57
N ASN A 450 -11.91 -2.41 -13.68
CA ASN A 450 -11.41 -1.96 -14.99
C ASN A 450 -12.11 -0.67 -15.46
N ILE A 451 -13.44 -0.60 -15.36
CA ILE A 451 -14.21 0.59 -15.76
C ILE A 451 -13.89 1.79 -14.86
N GLU A 452 -13.70 1.59 -13.55
CA GLU A 452 -13.29 2.66 -12.64
C GLU A 452 -11.92 3.21 -13.03
N THR A 453 -10.96 2.32 -13.36
CA THR A 453 -9.62 2.71 -13.82
C THR A 453 -9.69 3.52 -15.14
N GLU A 454 -10.53 3.13 -16.10
CA GLU A 454 -10.73 3.88 -17.36
C GLU A 454 -11.36 5.26 -17.13
N LYS A 455 -12.40 5.35 -16.29
CA LYS A 455 -13.11 6.61 -16.01
C LYS A 455 -12.27 7.60 -15.19
N GLU A 456 -11.41 7.12 -14.31
CA GLU A 456 -10.44 7.94 -13.59
C GLU A 456 -9.46 8.58 -14.58
N THR A 457 -9.00 7.80 -15.56
CA THR A 457 -8.11 8.28 -16.64
C THR A 457 -8.81 9.31 -17.54
N GLU A 458 -10.07 9.11 -17.90
CA GLU A 458 -10.85 10.05 -18.71
C GLU A 458 -11.13 11.38 -17.99
N LYS A 459 -11.47 11.35 -16.69
CA LYS A 459 -11.78 12.57 -15.92
C LYS A 459 -10.57 13.46 -15.69
N GLU A 460 -9.38 12.88 -15.54
CA GLU A 460 -8.14 13.66 -15.49
C GLU A 460 -7.88 14.33 -16.84
N THR A 461 -8.10 13.60 -17.94
CA THR A 461 -7.95 14.13 -19.30
C THR A 461 -8.94 15.29 -19.57
N GLU A 462 -10.22 15.17 -19.20
CA GLU A 462 -11.22 16.24 -19.38
C GLU A 462 -10.92 17.49 -18.55
N LYS A 463 -10.48 17.34 -17.29
CA LYS A 463 -10.10 18.50 -16.44
C LYS A 463 -8.85 19.22 -16.95
N GLU A 464 -7.89 18.49 -17.53
CA GLU A 464 -6.74 19.08 -18.19
C GLU A 464 -7.17 19.84 -19.46
N THR A 465 -8.04 19.24 -20.28
CA THR A 465 -8.53 19.88 -21.52
C THR A 465 -9.32 21.16 -21.22
N GLU A 466 -10.18 21.19 -20.20
CA GLU A 466 -10.91 22.41 -19.81
C GLU A 466 -9.96 23.51 -19.30
N LYS A 467 -8.93 23.17 -18.52
CA LYS A 467 -7.93 24.14 -18.05
C LYS A 467 -7.10 24.72 -19.18
N GLU A 468 -6.71 23.91 -20.16
CA GLU A 468 -6.00 24.38 -21.35
C GLU A 468 -6.88 25.30 -22.20
N THR A 469 -8.15 24.92 -22.42
CA THR A 469 -9.09 25.72 -23.22
C THR A 469 -9.32 27.10 -22.60
N VAL A 470 -9.41 27.19 -21.26
CA VAL A 470 -9.58 28.46 -20.54
C VAL A 470 -8.30 29.32 -20.60
N LYS A 471 -7.11 28.73 -20.45
CA LYS A 471 -5.84 29.46 -20.58
C LYS A 471 -5.59 29.97 -22.00
N GLU A 472 -5.97 29.21 -23.02
CA GLU A 472 -5.87 29.66 -24.42
C GLU A 472 -6.85 30.81 -24.71
N THR A 473 -8.09 30.75 -24.21
CA THR A 473 -9.05 31.86 -24.40
C THR A 473 -8.64 33.14 -23.66
N GLU A 474 -8.02 33.04 -22.48
CA GLU A 474 -7.47 34.22 -21.78
C GLU A 474 -6.29 34.84 -22.51
N LYS A 475 -5.35 34.03 -23.03
CA LYS A 475 -4.22 34.53 -23.84
C LYS A 475 -4.68 35.19 -25.14
N GLU A 476 -5.66 34.62 -25.84
CA GLU A 476 -6.23 35.26 -27.04
C GLU A 476 -6.92 36.60 -26.72
N ALA A 477 -7.59 36.69 -25.56
CA ALA A 477 -8.24 37.92 -25.11
C ALA A 477 -7.22 39.02 -24.74
N GLU A 478 -6.10 38.67 -24.11
CA GLU A 478 -5.00 39.61 -23.84
C GLU A 478 -4.33 40.10 -25.13
N THR A 479 -4.07 39.21 -26.08
CA THR A 479 -3.42 39.56 -27.35
C THR A 479 -4.28 40.54 -28.17
N LYS A 480 -5.61 40.38 -28.16
CA LYS A 480 -6.54 41.32 -28.80
C LYS A 480 -6.54 42.70 -28.13
N LYS A 481 -6.53 42.77 -26.80
CA LYS A 481 -6.47 44.04 -26.05
C LYS A 481 -5.16 44.79 -26.29
N GLU A 482 -4.05 44.07 -26.44
CA GLU A 482 -2.75 44.68 -26.70
C GLU A 482 -2.67 45.24 -28.13
N THR A 483 -3.24 44.52 -29.11
CA THR A 483 -3.35 44.97 -30.50
C THR A 483 -4.22 46.23 -30.63
N GLU A 484 -5.34 46.32 -29.92
CA GLU A 484 -6.19 47.51 -29.91
C GLU A 484 -5.48 48.74 -29.31
N ARG A 485 -4.72 48.56 -28.22
CA ARG A 485 -3.94 49.64 -27.60
C ARG A 485 -2.80 50.15 -28.48
N GLU A 486 -2.17 49.29 -29.27
CA GLU A 486 -1.15 49.72 -30.22
C GLU A 486 -1.74 50.52 -31.38
N ILE A 487 -2.90 50.10 -31.91
CA ILE A 487 -3.60 50.82 -32.98
C ILE A 487 -4.05 52.22 -32.51
N GLU A 488 -4.53 52.33 -31.26
CA GLU A 488 -4.96 53.61 -30.69
C GLU A 488 -3.78 54.59 -30.52
N LYS A 489 -2.64 54.11 -30.00
CA LYS A 489 -1.40 54.90 -29.87
C LYS A 489 -0.81 55.33 -31.21
N GLU A 490 -0.90 54.49 -32.25
CA GLU A 490 -0.47 54.86 -33.59
C GLU A 490 -1.36 55.93 -34.23
N MET A 491 -2.69 55.87 -34.00
CA MET A 491 -3.61 56.91 -34.48
C MET A 491 -3.39 58.24 -33.77
N GLU A 492 -3.16 58.27 -32.45
CA GLU A 492 -2.82 59.51 -31.73
C GLU A 492 -1.53 60.15 -32.28
N LYS A 493 -0.45 59.37 -32.44
CA LYS A 493 0.83 59.88 -32.97
C LYS A 493 0.73 60.40 -34.40
N LYS A 494 -0.12 59.82 -35.24
CA LYS A 494 -0.37 60.34 -36.59
C LYS A 494 -1.11 61.67 -36.56
N THR A 495 -2.11 61.79 -35.68
CA THR A 495 -2.93 63.01 -35.54
C THR A 495 -2.10 64.18 -35.01
N GLU A 496 -1.20 63.91 -34.06
CA GLU A 496 -0.31 64.91 -33.47
C GLU A 496 0.74 65.44 -34.47
N LYS A 497 1.35 64.54 -35.26
CA LYS A 497 2.30 64.93 -36.33
C LYS A 497 1.66 65.73 -37.46
N GLU A 498 0.39 65.49 -37.78
CA GLU A 498 -0.32 66.29 -38.77
C GLU A 498 -0.70 67.69 -38.24
N ALA A 499 -0.96 67.83 -36.94
CA ALA A 499 -1.19 69.11 -36.29
C ALA A 499 0.09 69.98 -36.23
N GLU A 500 1.25 69.40 -35.88
CA GLU A 500 2.53 70.13 -35.88
C GLU A 500 2.95 70.60 -37.28
N LYS A 501 2.71 69.79 -38.32
CA LYS A 501 3.04 70.16 -39.71
C LYS A 501 2.18 71.30 -40.25
N LYS A 502 0.93 71.44 -39.78
CA LYS A 502 0.07 72.58 -40.13
C LYS A 502 0.52 73.84 -39.41
N THR A 503 0.88 73.74 -38.13
CA THR A 503 1.32 74.88 -37.32
C THR A 503 2.63 75.48 -37.84
N ASN A 504 3.65 74.66 -38.16
CA ASN A 504 4.93 75.18 -38.67
C ASN A 504 4.84 75.83 -40.06
N LYS A 505 3.87 75.43 -40.89
CA LYS A 505 3.65 76.07 -42.20
C LYS A 505 2.96 77.43 -42.11
N GLU A 506 2.21 77.68 -41.04
CA GLU A 506 1.62 79.01 -40.78
C GLU A 506 2.68 79.97 -40.21
N THR A 507 3.57 79.52 -39.32
CA THR A 507 4.63 80.37 -38.77
C THR A 507 5.72 80.74 -39.78
N GLU A 508 6.08 79.87 -40.72
CA GLU A 508 7.02 80.23 -41.81
C GLU A 508 6.45 81.26 -42.77
N LYS A 509 5.11 81.30 -42.93
CA LYS A 509 4.45 82.27 -43.81
C LYS A 509 4.38 83.66 -43.17
N GLU A 510 4.14 83.73 -41.86
CA GLU A 510 4.16 85.00 -41.11
C GLU A 510 5.58 85.59 -40.95
N ALA A 511 6.61 84.75 -40.87
CA ALA A 511 8.00 85.23 -40.78
C ALA A 511 8.54 85.83 -42.11
N ILE A 512 7.99 85.41 -43.25
CA ILE A 512 8.38 85.95 -44.58
C ILE A 512 7.74 87.32 -44.82
N ASP A 513 6.52 87.55 -44.32
CA ASP A 513 5.84 88.84 -44.45
C ASP A 513 6.49 89.94 -43.59
N PHE A 514 7.22 89.61 -42.51
CA PHE A 514 7.92 90.57 -41.66
C PHE A 514 9.30 91.01 -42.21
N LEU A 515 9.81 90.37 -43.26
CA LEU A 515 11.11 90.70 -43.88
C LEU A 515 10.98 91.61 -45.12
N TYR A 516 9.76 92.04 -45.47
CA TYR A 516 9.47 92.90 -46.62
C TYR A 516 8.69 94.20 -46.30
N GLU A 517 8.63 94.60 -45.03
CA GLU A 517 8.36 95.99 -44.60
C GLU A 517 9.65 96.67 -44.11
#